data_AF-A0A0A9XX18-F1
#
_entry.id   AF-A0A0A9XX18-F1
#
_cell.length_a   1.000
_cell.length_b   1.000
_cell.length_c   1.000
_cell.angle_alpha   90.00
_cell.angle_beta   90.00
_cell.angle_gamma   90.00
#
_symmetry.space_group_name_H-M   'P 1'
#
loop_
_entity.id
_entity.type
_entity.pdbx_description
1 polymer ?
#
loop_
_entity_poly.entity_id
_entity_poly.type
_entity_poly.pdbx_seq_one_letter_code
_entity_poly.pdbx_strand_id
1 'polypeptide(L)'
;MTEEICSIAMTTMRSSDSNSSGISSLVSSATVEDLPELHPHDEERLQRAARLLQQRLILRQWLTEHHLQHHHHRLLQEDVTSLEDVYWLEDTRAKFLLGKDFHSWSMARQGLPVSKEDLSSLKADLWSAVVKSSHHQ
;
A
#
# COMPACT_ATOMS: atom_id res chain seq x y z
N MET A 1 -52.65 6.17 -3.88
CA MET A 1 -53.59 5.05 -3.60
C MET A 1 -53.36 4.05 -4.72
N THR A 2 -52.51 3.03 -4.54
CA THR A 2 -52.85 1.70 -3.96
C THR A 2 -53.86 1.01 -4.90
N GLU A 3 -53.62 -0.15 -5.52
CA GLU A 3 -53.02 -1.39 -5.01
C GLU A 3 -52.48 -2.31 -6.13
N GLU A 4 -51.53 -3.17 -5.73
CA GLU A 4 -50.97 -4.33 -6.42
C GLU A 4 -52.05 -5.40 -6.71
N ILE A 5 -51.76 -6.38 -7.59
CA ILE A 5 -51.74 -7.81 -7.23
C ILE A 5 -51.08 -8.64 -8.35
N CYS A 6 -50.14 -9.45 -7.86
CA CYS A 6 -49.31 -10.50 -8.43
C CYS A 6 -49.93 -11.42 -9.50
N SER A 7 -49.11 -11.75 -10.50
CA SER A 7 -49.18 -13.05 -11.19
C SER A 7 -47.83 -13.76 -11.07
N ILE A 8 -47.74 -14.61 -10.05
CA ILE A 8 -46.67 -15.59 -9.88
C ILE A 8 -47.12 -16.85 -10.61
N ALA A 9 -46.49 -17.16 -11.74
CA ALA A 9 -46.63 -18.47 -12.36
C ALA A 9 -45.59 -19.43 -11.75
N MET A 10 -46.07 -20.37 -10.93
CA MET A 10 -45.30 -21.53 -10.47
C MET A 10 -45.25 -22.56 -11.60
N THR A 11 -44.05 -22.95 -12.04
CA THR A 11 -43.86 -24.19 -12.80
C THR A 11 -43.11 -25.19 -11.92
N THR A 12 -43.85 -26.16 -11.40
CA THR A 12 -43.30 -27.35 -10.73
C THR A 12 -42.97 -28.39 -11.80
N MET A 13 -41.68 -28.65 -12.02
CA MET A 13 -41.23 -29.87 -12.69
C MET A 13 -40.44 -30.70 -11.68
N ARG A 14 -41.09 -31.77 -11.23
CA ARG A 14 -40.51 -32.86 -10.45
C ARG A 14 -40.35 -34.05 -11.38
N SER A 15 -39.15 -34.63 -11.49
CA SER A 15 -38.88 -36.04 -11.18
C SER A 15 -37.50 -36.53 -11.66
N SER A 16 -36.84 -37.21 -10.72
CA SER A 16 -36.05 -38.44 -10.89
C SER A 16 -34.61 -38.39 -11.39
N ASP A 17 -33.72 -38.50 -10.40
CA ASP A 17 -32.58 -39.43 -10.29
C ASP A 17 -31.90 -39.92 -11.57
N SER A 18 -30.66 -39.49 -11.78
CA SER A 18 -29.57 -40.34 -12.27
C SER A 18 -28.20 -39.74 -11.97
N ASN A 19 -27.41 -40.56 -11.29
CA ASN A 19 -26.05 -40.43 -10.83
C ASN A 19 -25.02 -40.22 -11.97
N SER A 20 -24.30 -39.09 -12.01
CA SER A 20 -22.87 -39.05 -12.38
C SER A 20 -22.25 -37.66 -12.24
N SER A 21 -21.29 -37.53 -11.32
CA SER A 21 -19.99 -36.89 -11.56
C SER A 21 -19.97 -35.57 -12.35
N GLY A 22 -20.23 -34.44 -11.69
CA GLY A 22 -20.14 -33.10 -12.32
C GLY A 22 -19.42 -32.02 -11.52
N ILE A 23 -18.89 -32.33 -10.32
CA ILE A 23 -18.04 -31.39 -9.56
C ILE A 23 -16.61 -31.26 -10.13
N SER A 24 -16.33 -31.90 -11.26
CA SER A 24 -15.02 -31.91 -11.92
C SER A 24 -14.61 -30.60 -12.61
N SER A 25 -15.37 -29.51 -12.50
CA SER A 25 -14.97 -28.21 -13.05
C SER A 25 -14.51 -27.18 -12.00
N LEU A 26 -14.44 -27.55 -10.71
CA LEU A 26 -13.87 -26.69 -9.66
C LEU A 26 -12.41 -27.01 -9.35
N VAL A 27 -11.80 -27.93 -10.10
CA VAL A 27 -10.36 -28.22 -10.07
C VAL A 27 -9.70 -27.62 -11.31
N SER A 28 -9.76 -26.29 -11.43
CA SER A 28 -8.90 -25.51 -12.34
C SER A 28 -8.59 -24.13 -11.74
N SER A 29 -8.29 -24.12 -10.44
CA SER A 29 -7.51 -23.05 -9.80
C SER A 29 -6.34 -23.65 -9.02
N ALA A 30 -5.79 -24.76 -9.52
CA ALA A 30 -4.66 -25.48 -8.93
C ALA A 30 -3.51 -25.71 -9.92
N THR A 31 -3.46 -24.97 -11.02
CA THR A 31 -2.26 -24.82 -11.85
C THR A 31 -1.69 -23.43 -11.61
N VAL A 32 -0.75 -23.35 -10.67
CA VAL A 32 0.13 -22.18 -10.47
C VAL A 32 0.99 -21.89 -11.71
N GLU A 33 0.97 -22.77 -12.72
CA GLU A 33 1.75 -22.65 -13.96
C GLU A 33 1.13 -21.77 -15.06
N ASP A 34 -0.12 -21.30 -14.91
CA ASP A 34 -0.73 -20.43 -15.94
C ASP A 34 -1.29 -19.16 -15.29
N LEU A 35 -0.45 -18.49 -14.50
CA LEU A 35 -0.73 -17.11 -14.11
C LEU A 35 -0.70 -16.30 -15.41
N PRO A 36 -1.82 -15.69 -15.86
CA PRO A 36 -1.82 -14.92 -17.10
C PRO A 36 -0.72 -13.87 -17.01
N GLU A 37 0.20 -13.88 -17.97
CA GLU A 37 1.30 -12.92 -18.02
C GLU A 37 0.73 -11.51 -17.91
N LEU A 38 1.18 -10.76 -16.89
CA LEU A 38 0.75 -9.37 -16.74
C LEU A 38 1.22 -8.64 -18.00
N HIS A 39 0.31 -7.91 -18.65
CA HIS A 39 0.69 -7.13 -19.83
C HIS A 39 1.88 -6.23 -19.46
N PRO A 40 2.94 -6.09 -20.29
CA PRO A 40 4.19 -5.42 -19.90
C PRO A 40 3.96 -4.00 -19.34
N HIS A 41 2.94 -3.32 -19.87
CA HIS A 41 2.48 -2.02 -19.37
C HIS A 41 1.97 -2.05 -17.93
N ASP A 42 1.21 -3.08 -17.56
CA ASP A 42 0.72 -3.24 -16.18
C ASP A 42 1.83 -3.69 -15.24
N GLU A 43 2.81 -4.45 -15.74
CA GLU A 43 4.00 -4.80 -14.95
C GLU A 43 4.80 -3.55 -14.61
N GLU A 44 5.07 -2.68 -15.59
CA GLU A 44 5.74 -1.40 -15.35
C GLU A 44 4.97 -0.52 -14.35
N ARG A 45 3.64 -0.46 -14.48
CA ARG A 45 2.78 0.31 -13.55
C ARG A 45 2.85 -0.26 -12.15
N LEU A 46 2.79 -1.58 -12.01
CA LEU A 46 2.91 -2.26 -10.73
C LEU A 46 4.27 -2.02 -10.11
N GLN A 47 5.36 -2.15 -10.88
CA GLN A 47 6.70 -1.88 -10.40
C GLN A 47 6.88 -0.42 -9.97
N ARG A 48 6.32 0.55 -10.72
CA ARG A 48 6.32 1.97 -10.32
C ARG A 48 5.54 2.16 -9.01
N ALA A 49 4.35 1.59 -8.89
CA ALA A 49 3.53 1.68 -7.68
C ALA A 49 4.22 1.03 -6.48
N ALA A 50 4.87 -0.12 -6.66
CA ALA A 50 5.62 -0.81 -5.62
C ALA A 50 6.80 0.04 -5.13
N ARG A 51 7.57 0.65 -6.04
CA ARG A 51 8.65 1.58 -5.66
C ARG A 51 8.16 2.78 -4.86
N LEU A 52 7.06 3.41 -5.30
CA LEU A 52 6.46 4.52 -4.58
C LEU A 52 5.95 4.11 -3.20
N LEU A 53 5.32 2.93 -3.11
CA LEU A 53 4.85 2.38 -1.84
C LEU A 53 6.04 2.11 -0.90
N GLN A 54 7.11 1.50 -1.40
CA GLN A 54 8.32 1.24 -0.63
C GLN A 54 8.91 2.53 -0.07
N GLN A 55 9.04 3.58 -0.90
CA GLN A 55 9.53 4.89 -0.46
C GLN A 55 8.67 5.47 0.66
N ARG A 56 7.33 5.42 0.51
CA ARG A 56 6.38 5.90 1.51
C ARG A 56 6.47 5.12 2.83
N LEU A 57 6.67 3.80 2.75
CA LEU A 57 6.82 2.96 3.94
C LEU A 57 8.12 3.26 4.68
N ILE A 58 9.22 3.45 3.95
CA ILE A 58 10.51 3.87 4.52
C ILE A 58 10.37 5.24 5.20
N LEU A 59 9.75 6.22 4.54
CA LEU A 59 9.50 7.54 5.11
C LEU A 59 8.66 7.43 6.39
N ARG A 60 7.58 6.64 6.37
CA ARG A 60 6.72 6.43 7.54
C ARG A 60 7.49 5.81 8.71
N GLN A 61 8.36 4.84 8.44
CA GLN A 61 9.19 4.22 9.48
C GLN A 61 10.15 5.23 10.09
N TRP A 62 10.85 6.00 9.26
CA TRP A 62 11.73 7.06 9.73
C TRP A 62 10.99 8.10 10.58
N LEU A 63 9.80 8.54 10.17
CA LEU A 63 8.96 9.42 10.98
C LEU A 63 8.58 8.82 12.33
N THR A 64 8.36 7.50 12.38
CA THR A 64 7.99 6.79 13.61
C THR A 64 9.15 6.79 14.61
N GLU A 65 10.38 6.59 14.14
CA GLU A 65 11.60 6.65 14.96
C GLU A 65 11.84 8.03 15.56
N HIS A 66 11.33 9.09 14.91
CA HIS A 66 11.41 10.47 15.39
C HIS A 66 10.12 10.99 16.05
N HIS A 67 9.13 10.13 16.30
CA HIS A 67 7.83 10.49 16.89
C HIS A 67 6.99 11.49 16.07
N LEU A 68 7.19 11.52 14.75
CA LEU A 68 6.54 12.42 13.79
C LEU A 68 5.46 11.73 12.93
N GLN A 69 5.08 10.49 13.27
CA GLN A 69 4.11 9.69 12.51
C GLN A 69 2.77 10.40 12.26
N HIS A 70 2.33 11.26 13.18
CA HIS A 70 1.08 12.02 13.06
C HIS A 70 1.09 13.05 11.93
N HIS A 71 2.28 13.46 11.46
CA HIS A 71 2.44 14.42 10.36
C HIS A 71 2.58 13.76 9.00
N HIS A 72 2.71 12.43 8.95
CA HIS A 72 2.93 11.69 7.70
C HIS A 72 1.89 12.02 6.63
N HIS A 73 0.60 12.07 6.98
CA HIS A 73 -0.44 12.41 6.00
C HIS A 73 -0.31 13.82 5.43
N ARG A 74 0.08 14.81 6.26
CA ARG A 74 0.30 16.19 5.81
C ARG A 74 1.53 16.32 4.93
N LEU A 75 2.58 15.57 5.22
CA LEU A 75 3.79 15.51 4.39
C LEU A 75 3.51 14.90 3.02
N LEU A 76 2.68 13.85 2.94
CA LEU A 76 2.25 13.27 1.67
C LEU A 76 1.44 14.22 0.79
N GLN A 77 0.70 15.16 1.37
CA GLN A 77 -0.03 16.20 0.62
C GLN A 77 0.91 17.22 -0.03
N GLU A 78 2.14 17.32 0.46
CA GLU A 78 3.20 18.19 -0.05
C GLU A 78 4.21 17.42 -0.92
N ASP A 79 3.78 16.28 -1.45
CA ASP A 79 4.60 15.38 -2.28
C ASP A 79 5.88 14.87 -1.59
N VAL A 80 5.97 14.97 -0.26
CA VAL A 80 7.07 14.37 0.51
C VAL A 80 6.79 12.89 0.68
N THR A 81 7.32 12.07 -0.23
CA THR A 81 7.05 10.63 -0.30
C THR A 81 8.28 9.76 -0.06
N SER A 82 9.47 10.37 -0.06
CA SER A 82 10.76 9.72 0.11
C SER A 82 11.65 10.52 1.08
N LEU A 83 12.76 9.92 1.53
CA LEU A 83 13.75 10.62 2.35
C LEU A 83 14.48 11.72 1.56
N GLU A 84 14.57 11.58 0.23
CA GLU A 84 15.12 12.63 -0.63
C GLU A 84 14.26 13.89 -0.57
N ASP A 85 12.94 13.74 -0.65
CA ASP A 85 12.01 14.88 -0.63
C ASP A 85 12.10 15.67 0.68
N VAL A 86 12.50 15.02 1.79
CA VAL A 86 12.75 15.67 3.08
C VAL A 86 13.85 16.73 2.98
N TYR A 87 14.88 16.53 2.15
CA TYR A 87 15.92 17.54 1.94
C TYR A 87 15.42 18.74 1.15
N TRP A 88 14.45 18.54 0.26
CA TRP A 88 13.90 19.59 -0.59
C TRP A 88 12.80 20.39 0.09
N LEU A 89 12.19 19.85 1.17
CA LEU A 89 11.16 20.57 1.90
C LEU A 89 11.73 21.84 2.56
N GLU A 90 11.15 22.98 2.22
CA GLU A 90 11.55 24.27 2.80
C GLU A 90 11.23 24.35 4.29
N ASP A 91 12.12 24.97 5.08
CA ASP A 91 11.93 25.10 6.54
C ASP A 91 10.69 25.92 6.90
N THR A 92 10.35 26.95 6.11
CA THR A 92 9.11 27.72 6.24
C THR A 92 7.88 26.84 6.06
N ARG A 93 7.90 25.96 5.06
CA ARG A 93 6.80 25.03 4.79
C ARG A 93 6.71 23.95 5.86
N ALA A 94 7.84 23.37 6.23
CA ALA A 94 7.94 22.40 7.33
C ALA A 94 7.42 22.98 8.64
N LYS A 95 7.78 24.21 9.01
CA LYS A 95 7.23 24.90 10.19
C LYS A 95 5.71 25.01 10.16
N PHE A 96 5.13 25.30 9.00
CA PHE A 96 3.68 25.37 8.84
C PHE A 96 3.01 23.99 9.01
N LEU A 97 3.58 22.93 8.45
CA LEU A 97 3.02 21.57 8.51
C LEU A 97 3.20 20.90 9.88
N LEU A 98 4.35 21.11 10.51
CA LEU A 98 4.77 20.43 11.73
C LEU A 98 4.47 21.25 13.00
N GLY A 99 4.42 22.58 12.88
CA GLY A 99 4.11 23.47 14.00
C GLY A 99 5.09 23.29 15.16
N LYS A 100 4.57 22.81 16.29
CA LYS A 100 5.36 22.57 17.52
C LYS A 100 6.41 21.47 17.35
N ASP A 101 6.17 20.49 16.47
CA ASP A 101 7.04 19.34 16.26
C ASP A 101 8.15 19.63 15.23
N PHE A 102 8.24 20.89 14.77
CA PHE A 102 9.28 21.34 13.86
C PHE A 102 10.70 21.17 14.42
N HIS A 103 10.89 21.35 15.74
CA HIS A 103 12.22 21.17 16.33
C HIS A 103 12.71 19.72 16.19
N SER A 104 11.84 18.75 16.51
CA SER A 104 12.14 17.32 16.33
C SER A 104 12.40 16.97 14.86
N TRP A 105 11.60 17.52 13.94
CA TRP A 105 11.83 17.38 12.50
C TRP A 105 13.18 17.95 12.05
N SER A 106 13.52 19.15 12.49
CA SER A 106 14.78 19.81 12.14
C SER A 106 15.98 19.00 12.63
N MET A 107 15.91 18.48 13.86
CA MET A 107 16.96 17.60 14.41
C MET A 107 17.07 16.29 13.63
N ALA A 108 15.93 15.67 13.32
CA ALA A 108 15.89 14.44 12.52
C ALA A 108 16.49 14.66 11.12
N ARG A 109 16.12 15.76 10.45
CA ARG A 109 16.63 16.13 9.12
C ARG A 109 18.13 16.41 9.14
N GLN A 110 18.64 17.05 10.18
CA GLN A 110 20.10 17.27 10.35
C GLN A 110 20.86 15.96 10.59
N GLY A 111 20.20 14.95 11.15
CA GLY A 111 20.75 13.60 11.32
C GLY A 111 20.74 12.75 10.04
N LEU A 112 20.09 13.21 8.96
CA LEU A 112 20.05 12.44 7.72
C LEU A 112 21.41 12.48 7.00
N PRO A 113 21.92 11.34 6.51
CA PRO A 113 23.20 11.25 5.85
C PRO A 113 23.22 12.01 4.52
N VAL A 114 24.21 12.88 4.30
CA VAL A 114 24.31 13.69 3.07
C VAL A 114 24.92 12.88 1.91
N SER A 115 25.63 11.80 2.21
CA SER A 115 26.22 10.93 1.18
C SER A 115 25.17 9.98 0.59
N LYS A 116 25.24 9.73 -0.72
CA LYS A 116 24.29 8.84 -1.42
C LYS A 116 24.38 7.40 -0.93
N GLU A 117 25.59 6.95 -0.59
CA GLU A 117 25.88 5.58 -0.13
C GLU A 117 25.27 5.35 1.26
N ASP A 118 25.53 6.27 2.20
CA ASP A 118 24.98 6.18 3.56
C ASP A 118 23.45 6.32 3.56
N LEU A 119 22.89 7.19 2.72
CA LEU A 119 21.44 7.30 2.55
C LEU A 119 20.83 6.00 2.00
N SER A 120 21.51 5.33 1.08
CA SER A 120 21.07 4.04 0.55
C SER A 120 21.12 2.96 1.61
N SER A 121 22.15 2.96 2.46
CA SER A 121 22.26 2.05 3.61
C SER A 121 21.15 2.28 4.63
N LEU A 122 20.91 3.54 5.03
CA LEU A 122 19.84 3.91 5.95
C LEU A 122 18.46 3.46 5.42
N LYS A 123 18.19 3.65 4.13
CA LYS A 123 16.95 3.18 3.50
C LYS A 123 16.78 1.67 3.57
N ALA A 124 17.86 0.92 3.38
CA ALA A 124 17.84 -0.53 3.46
C ALA A 124 17.59 -1.01 4.90
N ASP A 125 18.16 -0.33 5.89
CA ASP A 125 17.94 -0.61 7.31
C ASP A 125 16.49 -0.33 7.72
N LEU A 126 15.96 0.83 7.33
CA LEU A 126 14.55 1.21 7.56
C LEU A 126 13.60 0.25 6.86
N TRP A 127 13.88 -0.13 5.61
CA TRP A 127 13.08 -1.12 4.88
C TRP A 127 13.10 -2.48 5.59
N SER A 128 14.26 -2.91 6.09
CA SER A 128 14.37 -4.13 6.88
C SER A 128 13.52 -4.07 8.15
N ALA A 129 13.48 -2.92 8.82
CA ALA A 129 12.61 -2.71 9.98
C ALA A 129 11.11 -2.75 9.62
N VAL A 130 10.71 -2.16 8.49
CA VAL A 130 9.33 -2.25 7.97
C VAL A 130 8.94 -3.69 7.69
N VAL A 131 9.80 -4.46 7.02
CA VAL A 131 9.51 -5.86 6.68
C VAL A 131 9.43 -6.72 7.95
N LYS A 132 10.31 -6.49 8.93
CA LYS A 132 10.30 -7.19 10.23
C LYS A 132 9.03 -6.88 11.04
N SER A 133 8.63 -5.62 11.11
CA SER A 133 7.41 -5.21 11.82
C SER A 133 6.13 -5.74 11.15
N SER A 134 6.13 -5.92 9.83
CA SER A 134 5.00 -6.51 9.10
C SER A 134 4.79 -8.01 9.35
N HIS A 135 5.81 -8.76 9.78
CA HIS A 135 5.69 -10.22 10.05
C HIS A 135 5.21 -10.54 11.48
N HIS A 136 5.05 -9.53 12.34
CA HIS A 136 4.67 -9.70 13.75
C HIS A 136 3.21 -9.34 14.05
N GLN A 137 2.33 -9.25 13.04
CA GLN A 137 0.89 -9.00 13.22
C GLN A 137 0.04 -10.18 12.75
#